data_AF-A0A7I8DDH0-F1
#
_entry.id   AF-A0A7I8DDH0-F1
#
_cell.length_a   1.000
_cell.length_b   1.000
_cell.length_c   1.000
_cell.angle_alpha   90.00
_cell.angle_beta   90.00
_cell.angle_gamma   90.00
#
_symmetry.space_group_name_H-M   'P 1'
#
loop_
_entity.id
_entity.type
_entity.pdbx_description
1 polymer ?
#
loop_
_entity_poly.entity_id
_entity_poly.type
_entity_poly.pdbx_seq_one_letter_code
_entity_poly.pdbx_strand_id
1 'polypeptide(L)'
;MTGSGVIELNAPIEQVWQKLMDPDVLTECILGCKQLELIEEGKYRADLSIGIAAVKGKYDATVSLVDIQAPKSYKLVVHGEGAPGFVDAEGLIELTPIEVEKTALSYNYTAEVGGKVAAIGQRMLGGVAKLLINDFFKKIKKEIETAQRSA
;
A
#
# COMPACT_ATOMS: atom_id res chain seq x y z
N MET A 1 15.76 3.43 -2.77
CA MET A 1 15.25 4.38 -1.75
C MET A 1 14.59 3.61 -0.63
N THR A 2 14.52 4.17 0.58
CA THR A 2 13.90 3.53 1.73
C THR A 2 13.01 4.50 2.48
N GLY A 3 12.08 3.98 3.28
CA GLY A 3 11.25 4.79 4.16
C GLY A 3 10.57 3.95 5.24
N SER A 4 10.04 4.63 6.25
CA SER A 4 9.28 4.00 7.33
C SER A 4 8.31 4.99 7.96
N GLY A 5 7.35 4.47 8.72
CA GLY A 5 6.38 5.28 9.44
C GLY A 5 5.52 4.45 10.38
N VAL A 6 4.73 5.16 11.18
CA VAL A 6 3.74 4.58 12.09
C VAL A 6 2.46 5.40 11.96
N ILE A 7 1.31 4.72 11.96
CA ILE A 7 -0.01 5.33 12.01
C ILE A 7 -0.85 4.68 13.12
N GLU A 8 -1.74 5.45 13.71
CA GLU A 8 -2.72 4.97 14.66
C GLU A 8 -4.10 4.83 14.00
N LEU A 9 -4.69 3.66 14.19
CA LEU A 9 -6.00 3.29 13.67
C LEU A 9 -6.93 3.05 14.85
N ASN A 10 -8.10 3.68 14.83
CA ASN A 10 -9.09 3.58 15.89
C ASN A 10 -9.95 2.33 15.67
N ALA A 11 -9.34 1.14 15.69
CA ALA A 11 -10.03 -0.13 15.60
C ALA A 11 -9.21 -1.27 16.24
N PRO A 12 -9.87 -2.37 16.65
CA PRO A 12 -9.20 -3.59 17.07
C PRO A 12 -8.35 -4.17 15.94
N ILE A 13 -7.26 -4.84 16.30
CA ILE A 13 -6.29 -5.38 15.34
C ILE A 13 -6.91 -6.29 14.27
N GLU A 14 -7.90 -7.09 14.65
CA GLU A 14 -8.59 -8.00 13.73
C GLU A 14 -9.35 -7.26 12.63
N GLN A 15 -10.03 -6.16 12.98
CA GLN A 15 -10.76 -5.34 12.00
C GLN A 15 -9.78 -4.64 11.05
N VAL A 16 -8.67 -4.13 11.59
CA VAL A 16 -7.61 -3.53 10.77
C VAL A 16 -7.04 -4.57 9.81
N TRP A 17 -6.72 -5.76 10.31
CA TRP A 17 -6.17 -6.85 9.53
C TRP A 17 -7.10 -7.25 8.38
N GLN A 18 -8.39 -7.47 8.68
CA GLN A 18 -9.40 -7.80 7.67
C GLN A 18 -9.43 -6.77 6.53
N LYS A 19 -9.41 -5.47 6.85
CA LYS A 19 -9.43 -4.41 5.83
C LYS A 19 -8.15 -4.33 5.01
N LEU A 20 -7.00 -4.66 5.59
CA LEU A 20 -5.73 -4.72 4.85
C LEU A 20 -5.62 -5.97 3.96
N MET A 21 -6.45 -6.98 4.18
CA MET A 21 -6.48 -8.23 3.40
C MET A 21 -7.65 -8.30 2.42
N ASP A 22 -8.53 -7.29 2.41
CA ASP A 22 -9.72 -7.22 1.58
C ASP A 22 -9.40 -6.54 0.23
N PRO A 23 -9.38 -7.28 -0.90
CA PRO A 23 -8.96 -6.74 -2.19
C PRO A 23 -9.89 -5.63 -2.72
N ASP A 24 -11.18 -5.64 -2.35
CA ASP A 24 -12.11 -4.58 -2.76
C ASP A 24 -11.77 -3.28 -2.03
N VAL A 25 -11.51 -3.37 -0.72
CA VAL A 25 -11.03 -2.23 0.09
C VAL A 25 -9.69 -1.72 -0.41
N LEU A 26 -8.75 -2.61 -0.74
CA LEU A 26 -7.44 -2.24 -1.27
C LEU A 26 -7.58 -1.52 -2.62
N THR A 27 -8.47 -1.98 -3.51
CA THR A 27 -8.72 -1.34 -4.81
C THR A 27 -9.17 0.11 -4.65
N GLU A 28 -10.11 0.37 -3.73
CA GLU A 28 -10.60 1.73 -3.43
C GLU A 28 -9.52 2.62 -2.78
N CYS A 29 -8.65 2.01 -1.97
CA CYS A 29 -7.63 2.74 -1.22
C CYS A 29 -6.37 3.06 -2.04
N ILE A 30 -6.00 2.22 -3.02
CA ILE A 30 -4.79 2.43 -3.82
C ILE A 30 -5.07 3.50 -4.88
N LEU A 31 -4.31 4.61 -4.82
CA LEU A 31 -4.46 5.72 -5.75
C LEU A 31 -4.25 5.26 -7.20
N GLY A 32 -5.25 5.50 -8.04
CA GLY A 32 -5.19 5.18 -9.46
C GLY A 32 -5.39 3.70 -9.78
N CYS A 33 -5.66 2.85 -8.79
CA CYS A 33 -6.03 1.46 -9.02
C CYS A 33 -7.39 1.38 -9.70
N LYS A 34 -7.42 0.72 -10.85
CA LYS A 34 -8.65 0.44 -11.60
C LYS A 34 -9.16 -0.96 -11.34
N GLN A 35 -8.24 -1.88 -11.08
CA GLN A 35 -8.53 -3.28 -10.87
C GLN A 35 -7.41 -3.88 -10.04
N LEU A 36 -7.78 -4.72 -9.06
CA LEU A 36 -6.88 -5.60 -8.33
C LEU A 36 -7.40 -7.04 -8.47
N GLU A 37 -6.74 -7.82 -9.31
CA GLU A 37 -7.13 -9.18 -9.62
C GLU A 37 -6.28 -10.17 -8.82
N LEU A 38 -6.92 -11.08 -8.07
CA LEU A 38 -6.23 -12.21 -7.46
C LEU A 38 -5.81 -13.20 -8.54
N ILE A 39 -4.51 -13.40 -8.71
CA ILE A 39 -3.96 -14.31 -9.73
C ILE A 39 -3.49 -15.64 -9.14
N GLU A 40 -3.10 -15.63 -7.87
CA GLU A 40 -2.70 -16.80 -7.08
C GLU A 40 -2.90 -16.44 -5.59
N GLU A 41 -2.92 -17.43 -4.69
CA GLU A 41 -3.02 -17.18 -3.25
C GLU A 41 -1.95 -16.17 -2.79
N GLY A 42 -2.40 -15.07 -2.20
CA GLY A 42 -1.52 -13.98 -1.76
C GLY A 42 -0.87 -13.17 -2.88
N LYS A 43 -1.23 -13.38 -4.15
CA LYS A 43 -0.64 -12.69 -5.30
C LYS A 43 -1.70 -12.02 -6.18
N TYR A 44 -1.46 -10.75 -6.48
CA TYR A 44 -2.40 -9.89 -7.17
C TYR A 44 -1.75 -9.23 -8.39
N ARG A 45 -2.55 -8.98 -9.43
CA ARG A 45 -2.23 -8.07 -10.53
C ARG A 45 -3.05 -6.80 -10.37
N ALA A 46 -2.42 -5.64 -10.52
CA ALA A 46 -3.09 -4.34 -10.45
C ALA A 46 -2.90 -3.53 -11.74
N ASP A 47 -3.98 -2.96 -12.28
CA ASP A 47 -3.93 -1.92 -13.33
C ASP A 47 -3.99 -0.55 -12.65
N LEU A 48 -2.89 0.20 -12.77
CA LEU A 48 -2.70 1.50 -12.14
C LEU A 48 -2.65 2.61 -13.19
N SER A 49 -3.41 3.68 -12.96
CA SER A 49 -3.38 4.91 -13.75
C SER A 49 -3.07 6.11 -12.87
N ILE A 50 -1.79 6.47 -12.79
CA ILE A 50 -1.29 7.52 -11.91
C ILE A 50 -1.37 8.88 -12.60
N GLY A 51 -2.07 9.83 -11.97
CA GLY A 51 -2.28 11.20 -12.48
C GLY A 51 -1.28 12.25 -12.00
N ILE A 52 -0.31 11.87 -11.14
CA ILE A 52 0.66 12.80 -10.56
C ILE A 52 1.66 13.22 -11.62
N ALA A 53 1.74 14.52 -11.94
CA ALA A 53 2.47 15.04 -13.10
C ALA A 53 3.92 14.51 -13.24
N ALA A 54 4.65 14.37 -12.13
CA ALA A 54 6.03 13.90 -12.13
C ALA A 54 6.21 12.41 -12.48
N VAL A 55 5.16 11.60 -12.32
CA VAL A 55 5.16 10.13 -12.52
C VAL A 55 3.92 9.68 -13.30
N LYS A 56 3.37 10.56 -14.13
CA LYS A 56 2.08 10.30 -14.79
C LYS A 56 2.23 9.15 -15.77
N GLY A 57 1.33 8.17 -15.69
CA GLY A 57 1.40 7.01 -16.57
C GLY A 57 0.39 5.93 -16.21
N LYS A 58 0.36 4.92 -17.07
CA LYS A 58 -0.27 3.63 -16.77
C LYS A 58 0.82 2.64 -16.39
N TYR A 59 0.52 1.79 -15.41
CA TYR A 59 1.43 0.78 -14.90
C TYR A 59 0.65 -0.50 -14.64
N ASP A 60 1.25 -1.62 -15.01
CA ASP A 60 0.83 -2.94 -14.57
C ASP A 60 1.71 -3.33 -13.38
N ALA A 61 1.10 -3.75 -12.28
CA ALA A 61 1.83 -4.18 -11.09
C ALA A 61 1.46 -5.59 -10.67
N THR A 62 2.45 -6.32 -10.15
CA THR A 62 2.26 -7.56 -9.41
C THR A 62 2.58 -7.31 -7.95
N VAL A 63 1.67 -7.67 -7.05
CA VAL A 63 1.82 -7.56 -5.60
C VAL A 63 1.75 -8.94 -5.00
N SER A 64 2.74 -9.32 -4.20
CA SER A 64 2.77 -10.60 -3.47
C SER A 64 2.82 -10.34 -1.97
N LEU A 65 1.95 -11.00 -1.24
CA LEU A 65 1.94 -11.08 0.21
C LEU A 65 2.74 -12.32 0.62
N VAL A 66 3.80 -12.12 1.40
CA VAL A 66 4.68 -13.19 1.87
C VAL A 66 4.90 -13.07 3.38
N ASP A 67 5.38 -14.14 4.01
CA ASP A 67 5.64 -14.20 5.46
C ASP A 67 4.43 -13.74 6.31
N ILE A 68 3.21 -14.12 5.92
CA ILE A 68 1.98 -13.71 6.58
C ILE A 68 1.88 -14.34 7.98
N GLN A 69 1.78 -13.50 9.00
CA GLN A 69 1.56 -13.89 10.40
C GLN A 69 0.29 -13.19 10.91
N ALA A 70 -0.88 -13.74 10.60
CA ALA A 70 -2.15 -13.12 10.97
C ALA A 70 -2.36 -13.08 12.51
N PRO A 71 -2.93 -11.98 13.07
CA PRO A 71 -3.26 -10.69 12.45
C PRO A 71 -2.13 -9.64 12.64
N LYS A 72 -0.88 -10.06 12.77
CA LYS A 72 0.24 -9.25 13.26
C LYS A 72 1.08 -8.63 12.16
N SER A 73 1.46 -9.38 11.13
CA SER A 73 2.39 -8.85 10.13
C SER A 73 2.35 -9.59 8.81
N TYR A 74 2.83 -8.93 7.77
CA TYR A 74 3.10 -9.52 6.46
C TYR A 74 4.12 -8.67 5.72
N LYS A 75 4.79 -9.28 4.74
CA LYS A 75 5.65 -8.58 3.79
C LYS A 75 4.94 -8.42 2.46
N LEU A 76 5.18 -7.29 1.83
CA LEU A 76 4.78 -6.94 0.48
C LEU A 76 6.00 -7.06 -0.43
N VAL A 77 5.85 -7.73 -1.56
CA VAL A 77 6.79 -7.67 -2.69
C VAL A 77 6.03 -7.16 -3.90
N VAL A 78 6.47 -6.03 -4.42
CA VAL A 78 5.79 -5.30 -5.49
C VAL A 78 6.75 -5.15 -6.67
N HIS A 79 6.29 -5.55 -7.84
CA HIS A 79 6.92 -5.22 -9.11
C HIS A 79 5.91 -4.43 -9.94
N GLY A 80 6.24 -3.22 -10.38
CA GLY A 80 5.38 -2.40 -11.23
C GLY A 80 6.15 -1.90 -12.44
N GLU A 81 5.55 -2.00 -13.63
CA GLU A 81 6.16 -1.55 -14.88
C GLU A 81 5.15 -0.75 -15.70
N GLY A 82 5.65 0.27 -16.39
CA GLY A 82 4.88 1.03 -17.36
C GLY A 82 5.79 1.82 -18.30
N ALA A 83 5.19 2.53 -19.26
CA ALA A 83 5.95 3.33 -20.23
C ALA A 83 6.96 4.34 -19.59
N PRO A 84 6.68 4.96 -18.42
CA PRO A 84 7.66 5.85 -17.77
C PRO A 84 8.86 5.12 -17.15
N GLY A 85 8.75 3.83 -16.83
CA GLY A 85 9.77 3.05 -16.13
C GLY A 85 9.17 1.99 -15.22
N PHE A 86 9.97 1.51 -14.27
CA PHE A 86 9.58 0.42 -13.37
C PHE A 86 9.90 0.75 -11.91
N VAL A 87 9.27 -0.01 -11.01
CA VAL A 87 9.49 0.00 -9.57
C VAL A 87 9.55 -1.44 -9.07
N ASP A 88 10.63 -1.79 -8.38
CA ASP A 88 10.73 -3.00 -7.57
C ASP A 88 10.75 -2.57 -6.11
N ALA A 89 9.84 -3.07 -5.30
CA ALA A 89 9.74 -2.68 -3.90
C ALA A 89 9.43 -3.86 -2.99
N GLU A 90 9.95 -3.77 -1.78
CA GLU A 90 9.60 -4.64 -0.67
C GLU A 90 9.18 -3.78 0.52
N GLY A 91 8.27 -4.30 1.33
CA GLY A 91 7.87 -3.63 2.57
C GLY A 91 7.40 -4.60 3.63
N LEU A 92 7.56 -4.22 4.89
CA LEU A 92 7.05 -4.94 6.04
C LEU A 92 5.95 -4.10 6.69
N ILE A 93 4.80 -4.73 6.93
CA ILE A 93 3.69 -4.16 7.69
C ILE A 93 3.57 -4.93 8.99
N GLU A 94 3.47 -4.21 10.11
CA GLU A 94 3.30 -4.76 11.45
C GLU A 94 2.17 -4.03 12.19
N LEU A 95 1.30 -4.80 12.83
CA LEU A 95 0.17 -4.33 13.62
C LEU A 95 0.43 -4.66 15.09
N THR A 96 0.30 -3.65 15.95
CA THR A 96 0.43 -3.78 17.40
C THR A 96 -0.81 -3.19 18.07
N PRO A 97 -1.55 -3.96 18.89
CA PRO A 97 -2.65 -3.40 19.67
C PRO A 97 -2.07 -2.46 20.74
N ILE A 98 -2.58 -1.23 20.79
CA ILE A 98 -2.20 -0.24 21.82
C ILE A 98 -3.28 -0.21 22.91
N GLU A 99 -4.55 -0.30 22.52
CA GLU A 99 -5.72 -0.41 23.39
C GLU A 99 -6.74 -1.36 22.73
N VAL A 100 -7.86 -1.66 23.41
CA VAL A 100 -8.88 -2.58 22.89
C VAL A 100 -9.39 -2.15 21.50
N GLU A 101 -9.68 -0.85 21.34
CA GLU A 101 -10.21 -0.26 20.10
C GLU A 101 -9.15 0.55 19.34
N LYS A 102 -7.86 0.26 19.55
CA LYS A 102 -6.78 1.05 18.95
C LYS A 102 -5.58 0.20 18.56
N THR A 103 -5.15 0.33 17.31
CA THR A 103 -4.03 -0.41 16.73
C THR A 103 -3.00 0.54 16.13
N ALA A 104 -1.72 0.33 16.43
CA ALA A 104 -0.62 0.93 15.69
C ALA A 104 -0.27 0.06 14.49
N LEU A 105 -0.18 0.67 13.31
CA LEU A 105 0.40 0.06 12.12
C LEU A 105 1.75 0.72 11.86
N SER A 106 2.83 -0.04 11.99
CA SER A 106 4.17 0.36 11.57
C SER A 106 4.49 -0.24 10.21
N TYR A 107 5.21 0.51 9.40
CA TYR A 107 5.68 0.05 8.11
C TYR A 107 7.11 0.49 7.84
N ASN A 108 7.82 -0.30 7.05
CA ASN A 108 9.05 0.09 6.38
C ASN A 108 9.03 -0.44 4.95
N TYR A 109 9.78 0.20 4.06
CA TYR A 109 9.93 -0.23 2.68
C TYR A 109 11.31 0.12 2.12
N THR A 110 11.71 -0.69 1.15
CA THR A 110 12.80 -0.44 0.21
C THR A 110 12.22 -0.47 -1.20
N ALA A 111 12.62 0.47 -2.05
CA ALA A 111 12.19 0.50 -3.44
C ALA A 111 13.35 0.90 -4.37
N GLU A 112 13.50 0.17 -5.46
CA GLU A 112 14.30 0.53 -6.62
C GLU A 112 13.39 1.09 -7.71
N VAL A 113 13.82 2.18 -8.34
CA VAL A 113 13.07 2.85 -9.40
C VAL A 113 14.00 3.05 -10.57
N GLY A 114 13.59 2.57 -11.74
CA GLY A 114 14.37 2.66 -12.97
C GLY A 114 13.59 3.23 -14.14
N GLY A 115 14.29 3.40 -15.28
CA GLY A 115 13.74 4.02 -16.48
C GLY A 115 13.70 5.55 -16.42
N LYS A 116 12.89 6.17 -17.28
CA LYS A 116 12.84 7.63 -17.43
C LYS A 116 12.34 8.34 -16.18
N VAL A 117 11.43 7.70 -15.44
CA VAL A 117 10.89 8.23 -14.19
C VAL A 117 11.96 8.38 -13.11
N ALA A 118 13.03 7.57 -13.13
CA ALA A 118 14.13 7.71 -12.17
C ALA A 118 14.91 9.04 -12.32
N ALA A 119 14.86 9.66 -13.50
CA ALA A 119 15.57 10.91 -13.81
C ALA A 119 15.03 12.14 -13.08
N ILE A 120 13.82 12.08 -12.47
CA ILE A 120 13.23 13.19 -11.72
C ILE A 120 13.93 13.44 -10.37
N GLY A 121 14.81 12.52 -9.96
CA GLY A 121 15.65 12.63 -8.77
C GLY A 121 15.00 12.09 -7.49
N GLN A 122 15.86 11.65 -6.56
CA GLN A 122 15.46 10.96 -5.33
C GLN A 122 14.52 11.77 -4.43
N ARG A 123 14.72 13.10 -4.34
CA ARG A 123 13.86 13.97 -3.53
C ARG A 123 12.42 13.99 -4.04
N MET A 124 12.23 14.09 -5.35
CA MET A 124 10.90 14.15 -5.95
C MET A 124 10.22 12.78 -5.88
N LEU A 125 10.95 11.70 -6.18
CA LEU A 125 10.46 10.33 -5.98
C LEU A 125 10.00 10.10 -4.53
N GLY A 126 10.77 10.56 -3.55
CA GLY A 126 10.41 10.39 -2.13
C GLY A 126 9.15 11.16 -1.75
N GLY A 127 8.97 12.36 -2.33
CA GLY A 127 7.74 13.14 -2.17
C GLY A 127 6.50 12.44 -2.74
N VAL A 128 6.63 11.83 -3.92
CA VAL A 128 5.55 11.07 -4.56
C VAL A 128 5.23 9.80 -3.75
N ALA A 129 6.24 9.04 -3.34
CA ALA A 129 6.06 7.85 -2.50
C ALA A 129 5.31 8.18 -1.21
N LYS A 130 5.74 9.24 -0.51
CA LYS A 130 5.07 9.71 0.71
C LYS A 130 3.62 10.14 0.45
N LEU A 131 3.34 10.78 -0.68
CA LEU A 131 1.98 11.17 -1.05
C LEU A 131 1.08 9.95 -1.29
N LEU A 132 1.57 8.94 -2.02
CA LEU A 132 0.81 7.71 -2.28
C LEU A 132 0.52 6.95 -0.98
N ILE A 133 1.53 6.80 -0.12
CA ILE A 133 1.40 6.11 1.18
C ILE A 133 0.40 6.84 2.09
N ASN A 134 0.49 8.18 2.16
CA ASN A 134 -0.42 8.98 2.96
C ASN A 134 -1.87 8.92 2.44
N ASP A 135 -2.07 8.93 1.13
CA ASP A 135 -3.42 8.79 0.54
C ASP A 135 -4.02 7.42 0.85
N PHE A 136 -3.24 6.34 0.66
CA PHE A 136 -3.66 4.99 1.00
C PHE A 136 -4.12 4.87 2.45
N PHE A 137 -3.28 5.29 3.40
CA PHE A 137 -3.62 5.18 4.82
C PHE A 137 -4.77 6.09 5.24
N LYS A 138 -4.92 7.25 4.61
CA LYS A 138 -6.09 8.12 4.83
C LYS A 138 -7.39 7.42 4.42
N LYS A 139 -7.40 6.71 3.29
CA LYS A 139 -8.57 5.98 2.80
C LYS A 139 -8.83 4.71 3.62
N ILE A 140 -7.80 3.93 3.94
CA ILE A 140 -7.91 2.75 4.81
C ILE A 140 -8.50 3.13 6.17
N LYS A 141 -8.01 4.21 6.78
CA LYS A 141 -8.56 4.72 8.04
C LYS A 141 -10.05 5.02 7.94
N LYS A 142 -10.48 5.64 6.84
CA LYS A 142 -11.90 5.93 6.59
C LYS A 142 -12.73 4.65 6.42
N GLU A 143 -12.22 3.65 5.72
CA GLU A 143 -12.91 2.36 5.55
C GLU A 143 -13.07 1.60 6.87
N ILE A 144 -12.04 1.64 7.72
CA ILE A 144 -12.08 1.08 9.07
C ILE A 144 -13.14 1.80 9.94
N GLU A 145 -13.13 3.14 9.94
CA GLU A 145 -14.08 3.95 10.73
C GLU A 145 -15.54 3.82 10.24
N THR A 146 -15.75 3.58 8.94
CA THR A 146 -17.11 3.43 8.37
C THR A 146 -17.75 2.11 8.81
N ALA A 147 -16.97 1.05 8.93
CA ALA A 147 -17.45 -0.25 9.42
C ALA A 147 -17.99 -0.17 10.85
N GLN A 148 -17.41 0.70 11.70
CA GLN A 148 -17.84 0.89 13.09
C GLN A 148 -19.17 1.63 13.25
N ARG A 149 -19.60 2.40 12.25
CA ARG A 149 -20.90 3.10 12.27
C ARG A 149 -22.05 2.24 11.76
N SER A 150 -21.74 1.12 11.14
CA SER A 150 -22.68 0.23 10.46
C SER A 150 -22.97 -1.05 11.26
N ALA A 151 -22.25 -1.23 12.38
CA ALA A 151 -22.40 -2.31 13.34
C ALA A 151 -22.97 -1.75 14.66
#